data_AF-A0A9P6BF45-F1
#
_entry.id   AF-A0A9P6BF45-F1
#
_cell.length_a   1.000
_cell.length_b   1.000
_cell.length_c   1.000
_cell.angle_alpha   90.00
_cell.angle_beta   90.00
_cell.angle_gamma   90.00
#
_symmetry.space_group_name_H-M   'P 1'
#
loop_
_entity.id
_entity.type
_entity.pdbx_description
1 polymer ?
#
loop_
_entity_poly.entity_id
_entity_poly.type
_entity_poly.pdbx_seq_one_letter_code
_entity_poly.pdbx_strand_id
1 'polypeptide(L)'
;MLESLSIQDPPLDDQFDKVYWNLCKVLVRQNSTHLRSLTLLDWKLRRKPQPGQPIWHPILSCTRHPNLRSLTIRRGMIRQRHMAAFWELCRQLEYLNMDSVCIDVPRQENFGRGKRGTSHSSTWTTLLVQFPKLHSFDGRYTRRRYAQDVSSATILWERLGPISTSSPSKFATTTVSLNSLSGDEYETILRAPFKFLDKFDLLRRYFETLVLVDLTYAIHPLHITGPWVQEVLESCPSLEKIRAEAIAADHIFTGKSWVCLRLKDFRVMIYLRYDMNDGRGPKRPTFKQMEKMWHDVFGRLGQLRQLWRLDMQP
;
A
#
# COMPACT_ATOMS: atom_id res chain seq x y z
N MET A 1 -18.83 25.48 8.35
CA MET A 1 -18.29 24.26 8.98
C MET A 1 -17.50 23.52 7.92
N LEU A 2 -16.27 23.12 8.21
CA LEU A 2 -15.38 22.51 7.22
C LEU A 2 -15.49 20.98 7.28
N GLU A 3 -15.92 20.36 6.19
CA GLU A 3 -15.92 18.89 6.06
C GLU A 3 -14.55 18.33 5.60
N SER A 4 -13.74 19.17 4.94
CA SER A 4 -12.43 18.82 4.44
C SER A 4 -11.42 19.88 4.86
N LEU A 5 -10.25 19.45 5.35
CA LEU A 5 -9.14 20.32 5.72
C LEU A 5 -7.86 19.83 5.07
N SER A 6 -7.15 20.72 4.37
CA SER A 6 -5.83 20.46 3.82
C SER A 6 -4.80 21.36 4.51
N ILE A 7 -3.74 20.76 5.05
CA ILE A 7 -2.62 21.44 5.68
C ILE A 7 -1.38 21.16 4.83
N GLN A 8 -0.76 22.22 4.30
CA GLN A 8 0.36 22.15 3.35
C GLN A 8 1.52 23.02 3.84
N ASP A 9 2.74 22.62 3.49
CA ASP A 9 3.98 23.42 3.61
C ASP A 9 4.16 24.08 4.97
N PRO A 10 4.58 23.34 6.02
CA PRO A 10 4.92 23.98 7.28
C PRO A 10 6.03 25.03 7.04
N PRO A 11 5.95 26.20 7.69
CA PRO A 11 6.92 27.26 7.49
C PRO A 11 8.33 26.75 7.78
N LEU A 12 9.29 27.15 6.94
CA LEU A 12 10.68 26.68 7.01
C LEU A 12 11.44 27.21 8.23
N ASP A 13 10.90 28.23 8.91
CA ASP A 13 11.50 28.90 10.05
C ASP A 13 10.97 28.35 11.38
N ASP A 14 11.90 27.98 12.28
CA ASP A 14 11.64 27.38 13.58
C ASP A 14 10.70 28.23 14.46
N GLN A 15 10.71 29.56 14.30
CA GLN A 15 9.84 30.43 15.11
C GLN A 15 8.36 30.31 14.71
N PHE A 16 8.09 30.10 13.42
CA PHE A 16 6.72 30.01 12.90
C PHE A 16 6.13 28.61 13.07
N ASP A 17 6.96 27.58 13.26
CA ASP A 17 6.52 26.19 13.39
C ASP A 17 5.53 26.00 14.55
N LYS A 18 5.84 26.51 15.75
CA LYS A 18 4.96 26.34 16.93
C LYS A 18 3.61 27.04 16.76
N VAL A 19 3.61 28.27 16.23
CA VAL A 19 2.38 29.05 16.02
C VAL A 19 1.53 28.39 14.95
N TYR A 20 2.14 28.02 13.82
CA TYR A 20 1.46 27.34 12.72
C TYR A 20 0.77 26.05 13.16
N TRP A 21 1.46 25.19 13.92
CA TRP A 21 0.86 23.94 14.40
C TRP A 21 -0.23 24.16 15.44
N ASN A 22 -0.10 25.18 16.29
CA ASN A 22 -1.17 25.55 17.21
C ASN A 22 -2.42 26.01 16.46
N LEU A 23 -2.27 26.82 15.41
CA LEU A 23 -3.37 27.23 14.54
C LEU A 23 -4.02 26.02 13.85
N CYS A 24 -3.22 25.12 13.27
CA CYS A 24 -3.71 23.88 12.67
C CYS A 24 -4.52 23.04 13.68
N LYS A 25 -4.02 22.91 14.91
CA LYS A 25 -4.70 22.21 16.00
C LYS A 25 -6.02 22.87 16.38
N VAL A 26 -6.06 24.20 16.46
CA VAL A 26 -7.29 24.96 16.74
C VAL A 26 -8.31 24.75 15.62
N LEU A 27 -7.89 24.86 14.36
CA LEU A 27 -8.76 24.63 13.19
C LEU A 27 -9.34 23.23 13.17
N VAL A 28 -8.52 22.21 13.41
CA VAL A 28 -8.98 20.81 13.52
C VAL A 28 -10.02 20.68 14.63
N ARG A 29 -9.76 21.22 15.83
CA ARG A 29 -10.68 21.13 16.97
C ARG A 29 -12.01 21.86 16.73
N GLN A 30 -11.97 23.05 16.17
CA GLN A 30 -13.16 23.85 15.85
C GLN A 30 -14.08 23.15 14.85
N ASN A 31 -13.54 22.26 14.02
CA ASN A 31 -14.30 21.52 13.02
C ASN A 31 -14.47 20.03 13.39
N SER A 32 -14.21 19.64 14.64
CA SER A 32 -14.15 18.22 15.05
C SER A 32 -15.43 17.41 14.80
N THR A 33 -16.60 18.06 14.87
CA THR A 33 -17.90 17.45 14.61
C THR A 33 -18.25 17.31 13.13
N HIS A 34 -17.57 18.04 12.24
CA HIS A 34 -17.90 18.07 10.80
C HIS A 34 -16.78 17.54 9.91
N LEU A 35 -15.54 17.53 10.39
CA LEU A 35 -14.37 17.14 9.61
C LEU A 35 -14.43 15.65 9.24
N ARG A 36 -14.59 15.37 7.95
CA ARG A 36 -14.63 14.02 7.35
C ARG A 36 -13.34 13.66 6.65
N SER A 37 -12.62 14.65 6.11
CA SER A 37 -11.38 14.45 5.35
C SER A 37 -10.25 15.35 5.85
N LEU A 38 -9.07 14.77 6.07
CA LEU A 38 -7.86 15.50 6.44
C LEU A 38 -6.72 15.16 5.48
N THR A 39 -6.13 16.19 4.87
CA THR A 39 -4.98 16.07 3.97
C THR A 39 -3.78 16.80 4.55
N LEU A 40 -2.63 16.13 4.59
CA LEU A 40 -1.40 16.60 5.20
C LEU A 40 -0.29 16.45 4.16
N LEU A 41 0.18 17.56 3.58
CA LEU A 41 1.13 17.59 2.48
C LEU A 41 2.51 18.07 2.91
N ASP A 42 3.54 17.59 2.21
CA ASP A 42 4.93 17.99 2.36
C ASP A 42 5.42 18.00 3.81
N TRP A 43 5.00 16.96 4.54
CA TRP A 43 5.30 16.82 5.95
C TRP A 43 6.72 16.29 6.24
N LYS A 44 7.67 16.67 5.38
CA LYS A 44 9.10 16.35 5.51
C LYS A 44 9.72 17.36 6.45
N LEU A 45 9.68 17.05 7.74
CA LEU A 45 10.45 17.81 8.70
C LEU A 45 11.94 17.65 8.39
N ARG A 46 12.59 18.75 7.98
CA ARG A 46 14.04 18.80 7.78
C ARG A 46 14.79 18.43 9.07
N ARG A 47 14.17 18.67 10.24
CA ARG A 47 14.70 18.32 11.56
C ARG A 47 13.90 17.22 12.25
N LYS A 48 14.55 16.53 13.17
CA LYS A 48 13.90 15.49 13.98
C LYS A 48 13.07 16.16 15.08
N PRO A 49 11.73 16.24 15.00
CA PRO A 49 10.97 16.84 16.09
C PRO A 49 11.18 16.10 17.40
N GLN A 50 11.51 16.81 18.46
CA GLN A 50 11.64 16.21 19.79
C GLN A 50 10.30 15.63 20.29
N PRO A 51 10.31 14.67 21.22
CA PRO A 51 9.08 14.17 21.85
C PRO A 51 8.25 15.33 22.41
N GLY A 52 6.94 15.33 22.16
CA GLY A 52 6.04 16.42 22.56
C GLY A 52 5.95 17.60 21.58
N GLN A 53 6.69 17.59 20.46
CA GLN A 53 6.58 18.67 19.48
C GLN A 53 5.26 18.64 18.67
N PRO A 54 4.79 19.82 18.22
CA PRO A 54 3.42 20.10 17.81
C PRO A 54 2.91 19.30 16.60
N ILE A 55 3.83 18.75 15.81
CA ILE A 55 3.54 18.40 14.43
C ILE A 55 2.51 17.27 14.30
N TRP A 56 2.49 16.29 15.21
CA TRP A 56 1.45 15.26 15.19
C TRP A 56 0.19 15.63 15.98
N HIS A 57 0.14 16.80 16.63
CA HIS A 57 -1.05 17.21 17.40
C HIS A 57 -2.33 17.31 16.60
N PRO A 58 -2.34 17.76 15.32
CA PRO A 58 -3.56 17.72 14.50
C PRO A 58 -4.11 16.29 14.40
N ILE A 59 -3.26 15.31 14.05
CA ILE A 59 -3.64 13.89 13.98
C ILE A 59 -4.05 13.34 15.34
N LEU A 60 -3.29 13.64 16.40
CA LEU A 60 -3.61 13.19 17.76
C LEU A 60 -4.97 13.74 18.21
N SER A 61 -5.30 14.97 17.84
CA SER A 61 -6.61 15.56 18.14
C SER A 61 -7.73 14.84 17.37
N CYS A 62 -7.44 14.39 16.14
CA CYS A 62 -8.39 13.65 15.31
C CYS A 62 -8.73 12.25 15.83
N THR A 63 -7.94 11.66 16.74
CA THR A 63 -8.30 10.36 17.35
C THR A 63 -9.63 10.40 18.12
N ARG A 64 -10.09 11.60 18.50
CA ARG A 64 -11.38 11.83 19.15
C ARG A 64 -12.47 12.29 18.19
N HIS A 65 -12.20 12.34 16.88
CA HIS A 65 -13.14 12.85 15.88
C HIS A 65 -13.91 11.67 15.26
N PRO A 66 -15.15 11.39 15.68
CA PRO A 66 -15.89 10.19 15.25
C PRO A 66 -16.25 10.20 13.74
N ASN A 67 -16.18 11.38 13.12
CA ASN A 67 -16.60 11.60 11.74
C ASN A 67 -15.46 11.61 10.73
N LEU A 68 -14.19 11.53 11.17
CA LEU A 68 -13.08 11.47 10.22
C LEU A 68 -13.08 10.12 9.50
N ARG A 69 -13.29 10.16 8.19
CA ARG A 69 -13.35 8.99 7.31
C ARG A 69 -12.16 8.90 6.36
N SER A 70 -11.57 10.02 5.98
CA SER A 70 -10.47 10.06 5.03
C SER A 70 -9.25 10.75 5.61
N LEU A 71 -8.08 10.11 5.46
CA LEU A 71 -6.78 10.68 5.81
C LEU A 71 -5.82 10.53 4.64
N THR A 72 -5.28 11.66 4.18
CA THR A 72 -4.20 11.69 3.19
C THR A 72 -2.95 12.27 3.83
N ILE A 73 -1.85 11.51 3.81
CA ILE A 73 -0.53 11.96 4.24
C ILE A 73 0.40 11.84 3.04
N ARG A 74 0.94 12.96 2.56
CA ARG A 74 1.94 12.98 1.48
C ARG A 74 3.26 13.49 2.01
N ARG A 75 4.33 12.80 1.63
CA ARG A 75 5.72 13.15 1.94
C ARG A 75 5.93 13.36 3.45
N GLY A 76 5.33 12.52 4.29
CA GLY A 76 5.39 12.66 5.75
C GLY A 76 6.36 11.72 6.45
N MET A 77 6.48 11.87 7.77
CA MET A 77 7.18 10.90 8.62
C MET A 77 6.37 10.54 9.87
N ILE A 78 5.92 9.27 9.97
CA ILE A 78 5.25 8.74 11.16
C ILE A 78 6.28 8.08 12.06
N ARG A 79 6.40 8.53 13.31
CA ARG A 79 7.41 8.00 14.23
C ARG A 79 6.85 6.90 15.11
N GLN A 80 7.73 6.06 15.66
CA GLN A 80 7.35 5.01 16.62
C GLN A 80 6.41 5.53 17.71
N ARG A 81 6.79 6.65 18.36
CA ARG A 81 5.98 7.27 19.42
C ARG A 81 4.59 7.76 18.98
N HIS A 82 4.36 7.92 17.67
CA HIS A 82 3.05 8.32 17.11
C HIS A 82 2.25 7.12 16.60
N MET A 83 2.85 5.93 16.50
CA MET A 83 2.22 4.75 15.91
C MET A 83 0.92 4.37 16.62
N ALA A 84 0.91 4.35 17.95
CA ALA A 84 -0.29 3.98 18.71
C ALA A 84 -1.50 4.86 18.34
N ALA A 85 -1.32 6.17 18.30
CA ALA A 85 -2.40 7.09 17.94
C ALA A 85 -2.74 7.07 16.45
N PHE A 86 -1.74 6.89 15.57
CA PHE A 86 -1.98 6.70 14.15
C PHE A 86 -2.83 5.44 13.90
N TRP A 87 -2.55 4.35 14.61
CA TRP A 87 -3.34 3.13 14.58
C TRP A 87 -4.76 3.31 15.09
N GLU A 88 -4.92 4.03 16.20
CA GLU A 88 -6.25 4.36 16.72
C GLU A 88 -7.07 5.14 15.70
N LEU A 89 -6.47 6.17 15.09
CA LEU A 89 -7.11 6.97 14.05
C LEU A 89 -7.56 6.11 12.88
N CYS A 90 -6.69 5.21 12.43
CA CYS A 90 -6.97 4.37 11.27
C CYS A 90 -8.13 3.39 11.51
N ARG A 91 -8.46 3.01 12.76
CA ARG A 91 -9.59 2.09 13.04
C ARG A 91 -10.94 2.61 12.54
N GLN A 92 -11.10 3.93 12.50
CA GLN A 92 -12.32 4.59 12.08
C GLN A 92 -12.28 5.11 10.64
N LEU A 93 -11.12 5.06 9.98
CA LEU A 93 -10.97 5.53 8.61
C LEU A 93 -11.60 4.56 7.62
N GLU A 94 -12.23 5.16 6.63
CA GLU A 94 -12.70 4.51 5.41
C GLU A 94 -11.65 4.63 4.29
N TYR A 95 -10.87 5.70 4.27
CA TYR A 95 -9.86 5.95 3.23
C TYR A 95 -8.54 6.42 3.87
N LEU A 96 -7.43 5.79 3.50
CA LEU A 96 -6.09 6.13 3.95
C LEU A 96 -5.14 6.20 2.75
N ASN A 97 -4.70 7.41 2.39
CA ASN A 97 -3.68 7.62 1.38
C ASN A 97 -2.35 8.03 2.04
N MET A 98 -1.30 7.28 1.78
CA MET A 98 0.05 7.45 2.28
C MET A 98 1.02 7.47 1.09
N ASP A 99 1.27 8.67 0.57
CA ASP A 99 2.23 8.89 -0.52
C ASP A 99 3.57 9.33 0.05
N SER A 100 4.65 8.61 -0.25
CA SER A 100 6.01 9.00 0.13
C SER A 100 6.20 9.17 1.64
N VAL A 101 5.46 8.41 2.45
CA VAL A 101 5.51 8.49 3.91
C VAL A 101 6.62 7.60 4.48
N CYS A 102 7.43 8.14 5.38
CA CYS A 102 8.43 7.37 6.10
C CYS A 102 7.88 6.92 7.45
N ILE A 103 7.84 5.61 7.74
CA ILE A 103 7.46 5.11 9.07
C ILE A 103 8.72 4.68 9.81
N ASP A 104 8.89 5.25 11.00
CA ASP A 104 9.91 4.89 11.95
C ASP A 104 9.40 3.73 12.80
N VAL A 105 9.84 2.54 12.47
CA VAL A 105 9.52 1.34 13.21
C VAL A 105 10.75 1.03 14.06
N PRO A 106 10.59 0.72 15.36
CA PRO A 106 11.72 0.36 16.21
C PRO A 106 12.59 -0.70 15.52
N ARG A 107 13.91 -0.53 15.63
CA ARG A 107 14.80 -1.65 15.35
C ARG A 107 14.42 -2.76 16.32
N GLN A 108 14.23 -3.96 15.80
CA GLN A 108 14.23 -5.14 16.62
C GLN A 108 15.67 -5.23 17.12
N GLU A 109 15.96 -4.61 18.26
CA GLU A 109 17.28 -4.73 18.88
C GLU A 109 17.50 -6.23 19.05
N ASN A 110 18.57 -6.73 18.44
CA ASN A 110 18.93 -8.13 18.53
C ASN A 110 18.95 -8.48 20.02
N PHE A 111 17.98 -9.28 20.45
CA PHE A 111 17.80 -9.74 21.83
C PHE A 111 18.98 -10.60 22.34
N GLY A 112 20.12 -10.59 21.66
CA GLY A 112 21.33 -11.31 22.02
C GLY A 112 22.50 -10.35 22.14
N ARG A 113 22.77 -9.90 23.37
CA ARG A 113 24.05 -10.09 24.09
C ARG A 113 24.10 -9.21 25.33
N GLY A 114 23.61 -9.79 26.42
CA GLY A 114 24.02 -9.55 27.81
C GLY A 114 24.55 -8.17 28.20
N LYS A 115 23.66 -7.30 28.69
CA LYS A 115 23.95 -6.51 29.89
C LYS A 115 22.73 -6.60 30.81
N ARG A 116 22.93 -7.14 32.01
CA ARG A 116 21.95 -7.19 33.10
C ARG A 116 21.66 -5.76 33.56
N GLY A 117 20.73 -5.09 32.90
CA GLY A 117 20.21 -3.80 33.30
C GLY A 117 18.71 -3.85 33.04
N THR A 118 17.92 -3.44 34.04
CA THR A 118 16.45 -3.52 34.11
C THR A 118 15.78 -3.27 32.77
N SER A 119 15.43 -4.37 32.10
CA SER A 119 14.72 -4.38 30.83
C SER A 119 13.30 -3.89 31.10
N HIS A 120 13.02 -2.63 30.78
CA HIS A 120 11.68 -2.27 30.36
C HIS A 120 11.44 -3.00 29.05
N SER A 121 10.99 -4.25 29.17
CA SER A 121 10.39 -5.02 28.10
C SER A 121 9.29 -4.16 27.51
N SER A 122 9.61 -3.40 26.46
CA SER A 122 8.59 -2.74 25.69
C SER A 122 7.91 -3.85 24.93
N THR A 123 6.91 -4.45 25.57
CA THR A 123 5.90 -5.33 25.02
C THR A 123 5.08 -4.53 24.01
N TRP A 124 5.73 -4.16 22.91
CA TRP A 124 5.06 -4.05 21.62
C TRP A 124 4.87 -5.48 21.12
N THR A 125 4.22 -6.31 21.94
CA THR A 125 3.48 -7.46 21.46
C THR A 125 2.68 -6.95 20.28
N THR A 126 2.80 -7.71 19.19
CA THR A 126 2.13 -7.60 17.91
C THR A 126 0.65 -7.31 18.08
N LEU A 127 0.30 -6.06 18.42
CA LEU A 127 -1.07 -5.62 18.46
C LEU A 127 -1.51 -5.62 17.01
N LEU A 128 -2.18 -6.71 16.63
CA LEU A 128 -3.01 -6.80 15.44
C LEU A 128 -4.03 -5.67 15.56
N VAL A 129 -3.81 -4.60 14.80
CA VAL A 129 -4.73 -3.46 14.73
C VAL A 129 -5.66 -3.74 13.57
N GLN A 130 -6.87 -4.17 13.87
CA GLN A 130 -7.90 -4.30 12.85
C GLN A 130 -8.37 -2.93 12.35
N PHE A 131 -8.65 -2.81 11.05
CA PHE A 131 -9.21 -1.60 10.45
C PHE A 131 -10.57 -1.94 9.80
N PRO A 132 -11.62 -2.13 10.61
CA PRO A 132 -12.88 -2.74 10.16
C PRO A 132 -13.65 -1.89 9.15
N LYS A 133 -13.35 -0.58 9.06
CA LYS A 133 -14.01 0.35 8.15
C LYS A 133 -13.18 0.68 6.92
N LEU A 134 -11.94 0.21 6.82
CA LEU A 134 -11.02 0.66 5.78
C LEU A 134 -11.44 0.11 4.42
N HIS A 135 -12.02 0.99 3.62
CA HIS A 135 -12.36 0.79 2.24
C HIS A 135 -11.29 1.34 1.31
N SER A 136 -10.25 2.05 1.71
CA SER A 136 -9.18 2.36 0.76
C SER A 136 -7.88 2.57 1.48
N PHE A 137 -6.83 2.01 0.91
CA PHE A 137 -5.46 2.22 1.28
C PHE A 137 -4.68 2.61 0.02
N ASP A 138 -3.78 3.57 0.09
CA ASP A 138 -2.83 3.84 -1.00
C ASP A 138 -1.47 4.07 -0.36
N GLY A 139 -0.58 3.08 -0.41
CA GLY A 139 0.72 3.12 0.29
C GLY A 139 1.89 3.57 -0.58
N ARG A 140 1.68 4.29 -1.69
CA ARG A 140 2.73 4.61 -2.67
C ARG A 140 3.96 5.23 -2.03
N TYR A 141 5.14 4.73 -2.40
CA TYR A 141 6.44 5.21 -1.91
C TYR A 141 6.61 5.26 -0.38
N THR A 142 5.78 4.56 0.38
CA THR A 142 5.93 4.49 1.83
C THR A 142 7.14 3.63 2.20
N ARG A 143 8.10 4.18 2.95
CA ARG A 143 9.39 3.55 3.29
C ARG A 143 9.58 3.41 4.80
N ARG A 144 10.41 2.45 5.24
CA ARG A 144 10.85 2.31 6.63
C ARG A 144 12.22 2.95 6.79
N ARG A 145 12.44 3.68 7.88
CA ARG A 145 13.71 4.43 8.07
C ARG A 145 14.91 3.58 8.49
N TYR A 146 14.69 2.49 9.23
CA TYR A 146 15.77 1.82 9.98
C TYR A 146 15.95 0.31 9.75
N ALA A 147 15.18 -0.31 8.86
CA ALA A 147 15.48 -1.67 8.39
C ALA A 147 16.12 -1.56 7.01
N GLN A 148 17.25 -2.23 6.80
CA GLN A 148 17.83 -2.38 5.47
C GLN A 148 16.88 -3.16 4.55
N ASP A 149 15.91 -3.93 5.09
CA ASP A 149 15.16 -4.90 4.27
C ASP A 149 13.64 -5.00 4.41
N VAL A 150 12.97 -4.13 5.17
CA VAL A 150 11.50 -4.25 5.34
C VAL A 150 10.86 -2.88 5.16
N SER A 151 10.00 -2.67 4.17
CA SER A 151 9.18 -1.45 4.05
C SER A 151 8.14 -1.33 5.19
N SER A 152 7.45 -0.20 5.33
CA SER A 152 6.50 0.02 6.40
C SER A 152 5.10 -0.55 6.13
N ALA A 153 4.80 -0.88 4.87
CA ALA A 153 3.50 -1.43 4.51
C ALA A 153 3.26 -2.82 5.13
N THR A 154 4.29 -3.64 5.38
CA THR A 154 4.12 -4.93 6.05
C THR A 154 3.56 -4.84 7.45
N ILE A 155 3.96 -3.83 8.22
CA ILE A 155 3.41 -3.68 9.58
C ILE A 155 1.96 -3.21 9.54
N LEU A 156 1.59 -2.42 8.53
CA LEU A 156 0.18 -2.08 8.27
C LEU A 156 -0.63 -3.34 7.93
N TRP A 157 -0.15 -4.14 6.97
CA TRP A 157 -0.85 -5.33 6.46
C TRP A 157 -0.90 -6.51 7.44
N GLU A 158 0.18 -6.79 8.17
CA GLU A 158 0.21 -7.79 9.24
C GLU A 158 -0.74 -7.40 10.37
N ARG A 159 -0.86 -6.10 10.67
CA ARG A 159 -1.75 -5.63 11.73
C ARG A 159 -3.20 -5.61 11.31
N LEU A 160 -3.49 -5.42 10.01
CA LEU A 160 -4.84 -5.23 9.47
C LEU A 160 -5.89 -6.27 9.90
N GLY A 161 -5.49 -7.51 10.26
CA GLY A 161 -6.35 -8.54 10.85
C GLY A 161 -7.59 -8.90 10.00
N PRO A 162 -8.34 -9.97 10.32
CA PRO A 162 -9.57 -10.30 9.61
C PRO A 162 -10.65 -9.24 9.92
N ILE A 163 -11.30 -8.72 8.87
CA ILE A 163 -12.55 -7.96 9.03
C ILE A 163 -13.64 -9.01 9.21
N SER A 164 -14.21 -9.09 10.41
CA SER A 164 -15.31 -10.03 10.71
C SER A 164 -16.59 -9.58 10.00
N THR A 165 -16.99 -10.27 8.94
CA THR A 165 -18.28 -10.08 8.28
C THR A 165 -19.36 -10.97 8.92
N SER A 166 -19.83 -10.59 10.12
CA SER A 166 -20.95 -11.27 10.77
C SER A 166 -22.31 -10.69 10.37
N SER A 167 -22.55 -10.45 9.08
CA SER A 167 -23.88 -10.10 8.57
C SER A 167 -24.06 -10.60 7.12
N PRO A 168 -25.08 -11.43 6.83
CA PRO A 168 -25.32 -12.00 5.51
C PRO A 168 -26.04 -11.03 4.56
N SER A 169 -26.11 -9.73 4.85
CA SER A 169 -26.76 -8.76 3.97
C SER A 169 -25.93 -7.49 3.80
N LYS A 170 -25.62 -7.20 2.53
CA LYS A 170 -24.91 -6.04 1.97
C LYS A 170 -23.38 -6.11 2.06
N PHE A 171 -22.79 -6.37 0.90
CA PHE A 171 -21.36 -6.49 0.61
C PHE A 171 -20.55 -5.32 1.21
N ALA A 172 -19.72 -5.61 2.22
CA ALA A 172 -18.68 -4.71 2.68
C ALA A 172 -17.42 -4.99 1.86
N THR A 173 -17.25 -4.22 0.79
CA THR A 173 -16.09 -4.28 -0.11
C THR A 173 -14.91 -3.57 0.54
N THR A 174 -13.82 -4.30 0.83
CA THR A 174 -12.53 -3.71 1.21
C THR A 174 -11.93 -3.13 -0.05
N THR A 175 -11.79 -1.82 -0.16
CA THR A 175 -11.19 -1.16 -1.32
C THR A 175 -9.76 -0.69 -0.99
N VAL A 176 -8.94 -0.43 -2.00
CA VAL A 176 -7.60 0.21 -1.93
C VAL A 176 -7.61 1.23 -3.11
N SER A 177 -6.59 2.02 -3.41
CA SER A 177 -6.44 2.94 -4.60
C SER A 177 -6.72 4.42 -4.39
N LEU A 178 -6.29 5.20 -5.41
CA LEU A 178 -6.99 6.33 -6.06
C LEU A 178 -6.39 6.61 -7.47
N ASN A 179 -7.17 6.84 -8.53
CA ASN A 179 -7.81 8.13 -8.84
C ASN A 179 -9.14 7.95 -9.61
N SER A 180 -10.18 8.64 -9.11
CA SER A 180 -11.22 9.40 -9.82
C SER A 180 -11.61 8.98 -11.24
N LEU A 181 -12.76 8.30 -11.36
CA LEU A 181 -13.82 8.63 -12.32
C LEU A 181 -15.14 8.60 -11.54
N SER A 182 -15.98 9.60 -11.77
CA SER A 182 -17.32 9.72 -11.19
C SER A 182 -18.17 8.50 -11.52
N GLY A 183 -18.78 7.88 -10.51
CA GLY A 183 -19.74 6.79 -10.64
C GLY A 183 -19.79 5.97 -9.35
N ASP A 184 -20.98 5.70 -8.83
CA ASP A 184 -21.29 5.13 -7.52
C ASP A 184 -20.91 3.65 -7.31
N GLU A 185 -19.73 3.21 -7.77
CA GLU A 185 -19.28 1.81 -7.62
C GLU A 185 -17.97 1.70 -6.82
N TYR A 186 -18.03 1.00 -5.69
CA TYR A 186 -16.89 0.73 -4.80
C TYR A 186 -16.04 -0.44 -5.35
N GLU A 187 -14.83 -0.19 -5.88
CA GLU A 187 -13.92 -1.21 -6.49
C GLU A 187 -12.83 -1.69 -5.50
N THR A 188 -12.55 -2.98 -5.28
CA THR A 188 -11.40 -3.41 -4.44
C THR A 188 -10.05 -3.30 -5.13
N ILE A 189 -9.01 -2.73 -4.52
CA ILE A 189 -7.73 -2.50 -5.23
C ILE A 189 -6.56 -3.08 -4.41
N LEU A 190 -5.33 -3.12 -4.92
CA LEU A 190 -4.10 -3.40 -4.16
C LEU A 190 -2.96 -2.49 -4.66
N ARG A 191 -2.32 -1.74 -3.76
CA ARG A 191 -1.14 -0.91 -3.99
C ARG A 191 -0.15 -1.07 -2.84
N ALA A 192 0.88 -1.89 -3.02
CA ALA A 192 1.87 -2.19 -1.98
C ALA A 192 3.32 -2.03 -2.49
N PRO A 193 4.25 -1.47 -1.67
CA PRO A 193 5.68 -1.52 -1.97
C PRO A 193 6.24 -2.95 -1.86
N PHE A 194 7.26 -3.27 -2.66
CA PHE A 194 7.50 -4.62 -3.21
C PHE A 194 8.41 -5.60 -2.46
N LYS A 195 9.09 -5.23 -1.37
CA LYS A 195 9.97 -6.15 -0.62
C LYS A 195 9.21 -7.29 0.11
N PHE A 196 7.96 -7.60 -0.27
CA PHE A 196 6.99 -8.35 0.55
C PHE A 196 6.26 -9.48 -0.15
N LEU A 197 6.49 -9.67 -1.44
CA LEU A 197 5.71 -10.62 -2.21
C LEU A 197 6.06 -12.09 -1.95
N ASP A 198 7.07 -12.35 -1.14
CA ASP A 198 7.41 -13.70 -0.70
C ASP A 198 6.43 -14.24 0.37
N LYS A 199 5.54 -13.39 0.93
CA LYS A 199 4.56 -13.77 1.97
C LYS A 199 3.13 -13.44 1.55
N PHE A 200 2.64 -14.23 0.59
CA PHE A 200 1.28 -14.16 0.06
C PHE A 200 0.15 -14.37 1.07
N ASP A 201 0.42 -15.06 2.17
CA ASP A 201 -0.60 -15.51 3.11
C ASP A 201 -1.48 -14.37 3.64
N LEU A 202 -0.94 -13.16 3.71
CA LEU A 202 -1.68 -11.98 4.18
C LEU A 202 -2.67 -11.43 3.14
N LEU A 203 -2.43 -11.65 1.84
CA LEU A 203 -3.27 -11.17 0.75
C LEU A 203 -4.32 -12.19 0.32
N ARG A 204 -4.04 -13.49 0.49
CA ARG A 204 -4.92 -14.60 0.06
C ARG A 204 -6.38 -14.42 0.49
N ARG A 205 -6.59 -13.93 1.70
CA ARG A 205 -7.93 -13.66 2.27
C ARG A 205 -8.75 -12.60 1.52
N TYR A 206 -8.13 -11.81 0.64
CA TYR A 206 -8.80 -10.76 -0.15
C TYR A 206 -8.92 -11.11 -1.63
N PHE A 207 -8.40 -12.25 -2.09
CA PHE A 207 -8.34 -12.58 -3.50
C PHE A 207 -9.72 -12.69 -4.15
N GLU A 208 -10.72 -13.20 -3.43
CA GLU A 208 -12.09 -13.30 -3.94
C GLU A 208 -12.72 -11.94 -4.26
N THR A 209 -12.33 -10.89 -3.53
CA THR A 209 -12.89 -9.54 -3.70
C THR A 209 -11.99 -8.62 -4.51
N LEU A 210 -10.74 -9.00 -4.79
CA LEU A 210 -9.76 -8.13 -5.44
C LEU A 210 -10.16 -7.77 -6.89
N VAL A 211 -10.34 -6.46 -7.18
CA VAL A 211 -10.79 -5.92 -8.49
C VAL A 211 -9.65 -5.27 -9.28
N LEU A 212 -8.68 -4.60 -8.64
CA LEU A 212 -7.51 -4.02 -9.31
C LEU A 212 -6.22 -4.35 -8.56
N VAL A 213 -5.18 -4.67 -9.31
CA VAL A 213 -3.81 -4.77 -8.79
C VAL A 213 -2.93 -3.76 -9.51
N ASP A 214 -2.35 -2.80 -8.76
CA ASP A 214 -1.55 -1.71 -9.31
C ASP A 214 -0.14 -1.72 -8.72
N LEU A 215 0.79 -2.18 -9.55
CA LEU A 215 2.19 -2.43 -9.31
C LEU A 215 3.10 -1.44 -10.04
N THR A 216 2.55 -0.39 -10.63
CA THR A 216 3.29 0.59 -11.46
C THR A 216 4.43 1.27 -10.69
N TYR A 217 4.39 1.22 -9.35
CA TYR A 217 5.38 1.84 -8.47
C TYR A 217 6.27 0.82 -7.75
N ALA A 218 6.36 -0.40 -8.27
CA ALA A 218 7.37 -1.35 -7.86
C ALA A 218 8.75 -0.70 -8.02
N ILE A 219 9.57 -0.70 -6.95
CA ILE A 219 10.89 -0.06 -6.98
C ILE A 219 11.82 -0.73 -8.01
N HIS A 220 11.52 -1.97 -8.39
CA HIS A 220 12.25 -2.68 -9.43
C HIS A 220 11.34 -3.69 -10.14
N PRO A 221 11.36 -3.77 -11.49
CA PRO A 221 10.61 -4.78 -12.24
C PRO A 221 11.06 -6.23 -11.96
N LEU A 222 12.17 -6.44 -11.24
CA LEU A 222 12.65 -7.77 -10.84
C LEU A 222 11.92 -8.32 -9.61
N HIS A 223 11.15 -7.49 -8.89
CA HIS A 223 10.42 -7.92 -7.70
C HIS A 223 9.06 -8.55 -8.00
N ILE A 224 8.57 -8.44 -9.25
CA ILE A 224 7.40 -9.20 -9.68
C ILE A 224 7.91 -10.58 -10.11
N THR A 225 7.70 -11.58 -9.24
CA THR A 225 8.13 -12.96 -9.49
C THR A 225 7.05 -13.73 -10.24
N GLY A 226 7.46 -14.79 -10.95
CA GLY A 226 6.54 -15.65 -11.69
C GLY A 226 5.48 -16.27 -10.79
N PRO A 227 5.87 -16.91 -9.67
CA PRO A 227 4.91 -17.41 -8.69
C PRO A 227 3.93 -16.34 -8.22
N TRP A 228 4.36 -15.08 -8.16
CA TRP A 228 3.46 -14.00 -7.76
C TRP A 228 2.38 -13.69 -8.79
N VAL A 229 2.78 -13.52 -10.04
CA VAL A 229 1.84 -13.23 -11.14
C VAL A 229 0.84 -14.37 -11.28
N GLN A 230 1.36 -15.61 -11.22
CA GLN A 230 0.59 -16.84 -11.23
C GLN A 230 -0.48 -16.86 -10.16
N GLU A 231 -0.08 -16.69 -8.90
CA GLU A 231 -0.98 -16.82 -7.77
C GLU A 231 -2.11 -15.79 -7.84
N VAL A 232 -1.82 -14.55 -8.24
CA VAL A 232 -2.85 -13.51 -8.41
C VAL A 232 -3.82 -13.86 -9.54
N LEU A 233 -3.33 -14.29 -10.70
CA LEU A 233 -4.16 -14.63 -11.86
C LEU A 233 -4.97 -15.93 -11.65
N GLU A 234 -4.45 -16.85 -10.83
CA GLU A 234 -5.06 -18.14 -10.49
C GLU A 234 -6.05 -18.06 -9.32
N SER A 235 -5.98 -17.01 -8.50
CA SER A 235 -6.76 -16.94 -7.25
C SER A 235 -7.75 -15.78 -7.17
N CYS A 236 -7.69 -14.79 -8.08
CA CYS A 236 -8.53 -13.59 -8.00
C CYS A 236 -9.65 -13.59 -9.06
N PRO A 237 -10.81 -14.23 -8.82
CA PRO A 237 -11.89 -14.33 -9.82
C PRO A 237 -12.58 -12.99 -10.13
N SER A 238 -12.55 -12.04 -9.18
CA SER A 238 -13.15 -10.71 -9.32
C SER A 238 -12.23 -9.68 -9.98
N LEU A 239 -11.00 -10.07 -10.35
CA LEU A 239 -9.99 -9.14 -10.84
C LEU A 239 -10.37 -8.59 -12.21
N GLU A 240 -10.49 -7.27 -12.30
CA GLU A 240 -10.85 -6.53 -13.51
C GLU A 240 -9.68 -5.74 -14.09
N LYS A 241 -8.69 -5.38 -13.28
CA LYS A 241 -7.59 -4.51 -13.73
C LYS A 241 -6.24 -4.97 -13.18
N ILE A 242 -5.21 -4.99 -14.03
CA ILE A 242 -3.81 -5.18 -13.64
C ILE A 242 -2.97 -4.07 -14.26
N ARG A 243 -2.13 -3.45 -13.43
CA ARG A 243 -1.14 -2.47 -13.86
C ARG A 243 0.20 -2.85 -13.26
N ALA A 244 1.23 -2.87 -14.07
CA ALA A 244 2.60 -3.07 -13.61
C ALA A 244 3.57 -2.36 -14.54
N GLU A 245 4.74 -2.00 -14.01
CA GLU A 245 5.82 -1.46 -14.86
C GLU A 245 6.26 -2.53 -15.86
N ALA A 246 6.60 -3.74 -15.38
CA ALA A 246 7.00 -4.84 -16.25
C ALA A 246 6.68 -6.22 -15.66
N ILE A 247 6.35 -7.20 -16.51
CA ILE A 247 6.23 -8.62 -16.16
C ILE A 247 7.01 -9.44 -17.19
N ALA A 248 7.72 -10.48 -16.73
CA ALA A 248 8.43 -11.36 -17.63
C ALA A 248 7.44 -12.25 -18.39
N ALA A 249 7.62 -12.44 -19.69
CA ALA A 249 6.71 -13.22 -20.52
C ALA A 249 6.47 -14.64 -19.97
N ASP A 250 7.52 -15.31 -19.48
CA ASP A 250 7.43 -16.64 -18.87
C ASP A 250 6.47 -16.69 -17.67
N HIS A 251 6.35 -15.60 -16.92
CA HIS A 251 5.43 -15.53 -15.76
C HIS A 251 3.96 -15.52 -16.15
N ILE A 252 3.66 -15.16 -17.40
CA ILE A 252 2.31 -15.07 -17.94
C ILE A 252 1.87 -16.44 -18.47
N PHE A 253 2.73 -17.10 -19.27
CA PHE A 253 2.34 -18.32 -19.97
C PHE A 253 2.67 -19.63 -19.24
N THR A 254 3.70 -19.65 -18.38
CA THR A 254 4.01 -20.83 -17.57
C THR A 254 3.04 -20.84 -16.40
N GLY A 255 2.12 -21.81 -16.27
CA GLY A 255 1.16 -21.81 -15.16
C GLY A 255 -0.16 -22.52 -15.36
N LYS A 256 -1.01 -22.50 -14.33
CA LYS A 256 -2.40 -22.98 -14.45
C LYS A 256 -3.23 -21.98 -15.24
N SER A 257 -4.45 -22.39 -15.56
CA SER A 257 -5.44 -21.52 -16.20
C SER A 257 -5.83 -20.39 -15.28
N TRP A 258 -5.98 -19.19 -15.85
CA TRP A 258 -6.39 -18.01 -15.11
C TRP A 258 -7.86 -18.11 -14.71
N VAL A 259 -8.17 -17.68 -13.49
CA VAL A 259 -9.55 -17.58 -12.99
C VAL A 259 -10.11 -16.17 -13.08
N CYS A 260 -9.24 -15.17 -13.31
CA CYS A 260 -9.60 -13.76 -13.47
C CYS A 260 -10.27 -13.47 -14.83
N LEU A 261 -11.34 -14.18 -15.17
CA LEU A 261 -12.03 -14.07 -16.47
C LEU A 261 -12.74 -12.71 -16.66
N ARG A 262 -12.84 -11.92 -15.59
CA ARG A 262 -13.38 -10.55 -15.58
C ARG A 262 -12.34 -9.48 -15.91
N LEU A 263 -11.11 -9.87 -16.23
CA LEU A 263 -10.04 -8.92 -16.50
C LEU A 263 -10.35 -8.08 -17.75
N LYS A 264 -10.42 -6.77 -17.56
CA LYS A 264 -10.84 -5.74 -18.52
C LYS A 264 -9.68 -4.84 -18.96
N ASP A 265 -8.78 -4.50 -18.04
CA ASP A 265 -7.66 -3.56 -18.25
C ASP A 265 -6.32 -4.22 -17.85
N PHE A 266 -5.46 -4.53 -18.83
CA PHE A 266 -4.13 -5.08 -18.62
C PHE A 266 -3.06 -4.12 -19.17
N ARG A 267 -2.41 -3.39 -18.26
CA ARG A 267 -1.34 -2.42 -18.61
C ARG A 267 -0.02 -2.86 -18.01
N VAL A 268 0.78 -3.55 -18.81
CA VAL A 268 2.01 -4.17 -18.36
C VAL A 268 3.00 -4.18 -19.51
N MET A 269 4.23 -3.72 -19.29
CA MET A 269 5.32 -3.98 -20.24
C MET A 269 5.72 -5.46 -20.13
N ILE A 270 5.61 -6.21 -21.22
CA ILE A 270 5.99 -7.63 -21.22
C ILE A 270 7.41 -7.72 -21.75
N TYR A 271 8.36 -8.17 -20.93
CA TYR A 271 9.74 -8.32 -21.34
C TYR A 271 10.14 -9.80 -21.46
N LEU A 272 11.06 -10.08 -22.38
CA LEU A 272 11.65 -11.41 -22.54
C LEU A 272 12.87 -11.53 -21.63
N ARG A 273 12.83 -12.52 -20.73
CA ARG A 273 13.91 -12.76 -19.78
C ARG A 273 15.04 -13.53 -20.47
N TYR A 274 16.28 -13.11 -20.23
CA TYR A 274 17.47 -13.86 -20.66
C TYR A 274 17.71 -15.01 -19.70
N ASP A 275 17.94 -16.22 -20.22
CA ASP A 275 18.33 -17.34 -19.38
C ASP A 275 19.77 -17.11 -18.89
N MET A 276 19.92 -17.00 -17.58
CA MET A 276 21.21 -16.77 -16.90
C MET A 276 21.79 -18.07 -16.32
N ASN A 277 21.08 -19.20 -16.43
CA ASN A 277 21.37 -20.40 -15.64
C ASN A 277 22.45 -21.32 -16.21
N ASP A 278 23.00 -21.08 -17.40
CA ASP A 278 23.91 -22.01 -18.06
C ASP A 278 25.40 -21.78 -17.76
N GLY A 279 25.72 -20.79 -16.91
CA GLY A 279 27.11 -20.43 -16.57
C GLY A 279 27.91 -19.82 -17.73
N ARG A 280 27.30 -19.64 -18.92
CA ARG A 280 27.94 -19.03 -20.11
C ARG A 280 27.49 -17.59 -20.35
N GLY A 281 26.83 -16.99 -19.37
CA GLY A 281 26.25 -15.65 -19.45
C GLY A 281 24.88 -15.64 -20.13
N PRO A 282 24.21 -14.48 -20.18
CA PRO A 282 22.87 -14.35 -20.78
C PRO A 282 22.91 -14.76 -22.26
N LYS A 283 22.33 -15.92 -22.58
CA LYS A 283 22.04 -16.24 -23.98
C LYS A 283 20.82 -15.44 -24.41
N ARG A 284 21.02 -14.61 -25.45
CA ARG A 284 19.90 -13.94 -26.12
C ARG A 284 18.98 -15.01 -26.72
N PRO A 285 17.66 -14.96 -26.46
CA PRO A 285 16.73 -15.89 -27.10
C PRO A 285 16.81 -15.71 -28.62
N THR A 286 16.79 -16.83 -29.32
CA THR A 286 16.69 -16.83 -30.79
C THR A 286 15.35 -16.23 -31.21
N PHE A 287 15.27 -15.71 -32.44
CA PHE A 287 14.02 -15.17 -32.98
C PHE A 287 12.85 -16.16 -32.85
N LYS A 288 13.07 -17.44 -33.18
CA LYS A 288 12.06 -18.50 -33.05
C LYS A 288 11.58 -18.71 -31.60
N GLN A 289 12.46 -18.57 -30.62
CA GLN A 289 12.09 -18.65 -29.20
C GLN A 289 11.25 -17.45 -28.78
N MET A 290 11.63 -16.24 -29.21
CA MET A 290 10.86 -15.03 -28.93
C MET A 290 9.46 -15.11 -29.55
N GLU A 291 9.37 -15.54 -30.80
CA GLU A 291 8.10 -15.75 -31.51
C GLU A 291 7.20 -16.74 -30.77
N LYS A 292 7.75 -17.89 -30.34
CA LYS A 292 7.02 -18.86 -29.53
C LYS A 292 6.52 -18.27 -28.21
N MET A 293 7.38 -17.56 -27.47
CA MET A 293 6.99 -16.95 -26.19
C MET A 293 5.86 -15.93 -26.38
N TRP A 294 5.93 -15.10 -27.43
CA TRP A 294 4.85 -14.17 -27.75
C TRP A 294 3.57 -14.89 -28.12
N HIS A 295 3.64 -15.92 -28.95
CA HIS A 295 2.48 -16.75 -29.28
C HIS A 295 1.82 -17.34 -28.01
N ASP A 296 2.61 -17.81 -27.05
CA ASP A 296 2.12 -18.36 -25.79
C ASP A 296 1.50 -17.28 -24.88
N VAL A 297 2.13 -16.10 -24.78
CA VAL A 297 1.59 -14.92 -24.07
C VAL A 297 0.24 -14.50 -24.66
N PHE A 298 0.18 -14.30 -25.97
CA PHE A 298 -1.05 -13.90 -26.65
C PHE A 298 -2.12 -14.98 -26.63
N GLY A 299 -1.73 -16.25 -26.68
CA GLY A 299 -2.62 -17.38 -26.49
C GLY A 299 -3.31 -17.36 -25.13
N ARG A 300 -2.60 -16.96 -24.06
CA ARG A 300 -3.20 -16.77 -22.72
C ARG A 300 -4.07 -15.53 -22.64
N LEU A 301 -3.57 -14.37 -23.09
CA LEU A 301 -4.33 -13.13 -23.09
C LEU A 301 -5.63 -13.25 -23.90
N GLY A 302 -5.60 -14.00 -25.01
CA GLY A 302 -6.78 -14.26 -25.85
C GLY A 302 -7.88 -15.08 -25.17
N GLN A 303 -7.59 -15.74 -24.04
CA GLN A 303 -8.62 -16.43 -23.23
C GLN A 303 -9.47 -15.44 -22.42
N LEU A 304 -8.98 -14.21 -22.21
CA LEU A 304 -9.68 -13.15 -21.47
C LEU A 304 -10.68 -12.42 -22.36
N ARG A 305 -11.89 -12.99 -22.49
CA ARG A 305 -12.95 -12.46 -23.36
C ARG A 305 -13.42 -11.03 -23.01
N GLN A 306 -13.18 -10.58 -21.77
CA GLN A 306 -13.54 -9.23 -21.31
C GLN A 306 -12.41 -8.22 -21.45
N LEU A 307 -11.22 -8.64 -21.90
CA LEU A 307 -10.07 -7.76 -22.04
C LEU A 307 -10.27 -6.81 -23.22
N TRP A 308 -10.58 -5.55 -22.94
CA TRP A 308 -10.79 -4.52 -23.97
C TRP A 308 -9.64 -3.51 -24.03
N ARG A 309 -8.82 -3.44 -22.99
CA ARG A 309 -7.60 -2.62 -22.98
C ARG A 309 -6.38 -3.48 -22.72
N LEU A 310 -5.55 -3.61 -23.74
CA LEU A 310 -4.23 -4.20 -23.70
C LEU A 310 -3.20 -3.13 -24.06
N ASP A 311 -2.41 -2.70 -23.09
CA ASP A 311 -1.37 -1.68 -23.27
C ASP A 311 -0.02 -2.35 -23.07
N MET A 312 0.61 -2.73 -24.20
CA MET A 312 1.94 -3.33 -24.24
C MET A 312 2.91 -2.29 -24.77
N GLN A 313 3.74 -1.76 -23.88
CA GLN A 313 4.86 -0.93 -24.31
C GLN A 313 5.97 -1.84 -24.86
N PRO A 314 6.52 -1.53 -26.06
CA PRO A 314 7.62 -2.28 -26.66
C PRO A 314 8.95 -2.10 -25.92
#